data_AF-A0A8X6VFT3-F1
#
_entry.id   AF-A0A8X6VFT3-F1
#
_cell.length_a   1.000
_cell.length_b   1.000
_cell.length_c   1.000
_cell.angle_alpha   90.00
_cell.angle_beta   90.00
_cell.angle_gamma   90.00
#
_symmetry.space_group_name_H-M   'P 1'
#
loop_
_entity.id
_entity.type
_entity.pdbx_description
1 polymer ?
#
loop_
_entity_poly.entity_id
_entity_poly.type
_entity_poly.pdbx_seq_one_letter_code
_entity_poly.pdbx_strand_id
1 'polypeptide(L)'
;MMKAGWSARRVARQLGLSDCIVRWCWNQWIREMSFTRRPGSGRPRQTSCPKKTATSCRARGDWTATEWNEILFSDESRFNLRSDDNRVRVWRLRGESLNLVFALQRHTAPTEGVMVWGTIA
;
A
#
# COMPACT_ATOMS: atom_id res chain seq x y z
N MET A 1 -15.94 9.06 -33.33
CA MET A 1 -17.18 8.51 -32.74
C MET A 1 -17.92 9.54 -31.90
N MET A 2 -17.42 10.00 -30.74
CA MET A 2 -18.11 11.07 -30.00
C MET A 2 -18.10 12.44 -30.71
N LYS A 3 -17.04 12.78 -31.45
CA LYS A 3 -17.03 13.95 -32.38
C LYS A 3 -18.02 13.84 -33.55
N ALA A 4 -18.50 12.63 -33.87
CA ALA A 4 -19.49 12.38 -34.92
C ALA A 4 -20.94 12.41 -34.37
N GLY A 5 -21.16 13.02 -33.20
CA GLY A 5 -22.48 13.18 -32.57
C GLY A 5 -22.99 11.97 -31.78
N TRP A 6 -22.17 10.93 -31.58
CA TRP A 6 -22.60 9.73 -30.85
C TRP A 6 -22.47 9.90 -29.35
N SER A 7 -23.47 9.43 -28.59
CA SER A 7 -23.43 9.47 -27.13
C SER A 7 -22.45 8.45 -26.55
N ALA A 8 -21.81 8.79 -25.44
CA ALA A 8 -20.85 7.93 -24.76
C ALA A 8 -21.44 6.55 -24.42
N ARG A 9 -22.72 6.50 -24.03
CA ARG A 9 -23.43 5.25 -23.72
C ARG A 9 -23.61 4.34 -24.94
N ARG A 10 -23.82 4.92 -26.13
CA ARG A 10 -23.94 4.17 -27.39
C ARG A 10 -22.59 3.60 -27.79
N VAL A 11 -21.53 4.40 -27.66
CA VAL A 11 -20.15 3.96 -27.90
C VAL A 11 -19.74 2.85 -26.92
N ALA A 12 -20.07 3.02 -25.64
CA ALA A 12 -19.85 2.05 -24.57
C ALA A 12 -20.52 0.70 -24.87
N ARG A 13 -21.79 0.71 -25.27
CA ARG A 13 -22.51 -0.50 -25.68
C ARG A 13 -21.89 -1.18 -26.90
N GLN A 14 -21.45 -0.40 -27.89
CA GLN A 14 -20.86 -0.96 -29.11
C GLN A 14 -19.46 -1.55 -28.90
N LEU A 15 -18.69 -0.99 -27.95
CA LEU A 15 -17.36 -1.48 -27.60
C LEU A 15 -17.37 -2.47 -26.43
N GLY A 16 -18.53 -2.75 -25.83
CA GLY A 16 -18.65 -3.60 -24.64
C GLY A 16 -17.99 -3.03 -23.38
N LEU A 17 -17.74 -1.72 -23.33
CA LEU A 17 -17.05 -1.06 -22.22
C LEU A 17 -18.06 -0.31 -21.33
N SER A 18 -17.65 -0.02 -20.10
CA SER A 18 -18.45 0.85 -19.22
C SER A 18 -18.44 2.29 -19.74
N ASP A 19 -19.60 2.95 -19.63
CA ASP A 19 -19.78 4.36 -20.01
C ASP A 19 -18.81 5.28 -19.23
N CYS A 20 -18.42 4.93 -18.01
CA CYS A 20 -17.45 5.71 -17.23
C CYS A 20 -16.04 5.66 -17.84
N ILE A 21 -15.62 4.51 -18.37
CA ILE A 21 -14.31 4.35 -19.02
C ILE A 21 -14.29 5.14 -20.32
N VAL A 22 -15.34 5.01 -21.14
CA VAL A 22 -15.45 5.73 -22.42
C VAL A 22 -15.41 7.25 -22.21
N ARG A 23 -16.13 7.77 -21.20
CA ARG A 23 -16.09 9.20 -20.84
C ARG A 23 -14.72 9.62 -20.29
N TRP A 24 -14.11 8.80 -19.44
CA TRP A 24 -12.79 9.08 -18.88
C TRP A 24 -11.73 9.17 -19.99
N CYS A 25 -11.67 8.19 -20.90
CA CYS A 25 -10.74 8.18 -22.03
C CYS A 25 -10.93 9.41 -22.93
N TRP A 26 -12.19 9.76 -23.22
CA TRP A 26 -12.51 10.90 -24.07
C TRP A 26 -12.13 12.24 -23.47
N ASN A 27 -12.38 12.42 -22.17
CA ASN A 27 -12.00 13.63 -21.45
C ASN A 27 -10.47 13.74 -21.32
N GLN A 28 -9.75 12.63 -21.20
CA GLN A 28 -8.28 12.63 -21.28
C GLN A 28 -7.82 13.04 -22.69
N TRP A 29 -8.40 12.47 -23.74
CA TRP A 29 -8.03 12.79 -25.13
C TRP A 29 -8.29 14.24 -25.52
N ILE A 30 -9.43 14.84 -25.13
CA ILE A 30 -9.70 16.26 -25.42
C ILE A 30 -8.64 17.17 -24.79
N ARG A 31 -8.15 16.81 -23.60
CA ARG A 31 -7.25 17.68 -22.81
C ARG A 31 -5.79 17.51 -23.19
N GLU A 32 -5.37 16.29 -23.50
CA GLU A 32 -3.94 15.95 -23.66
C GLU A 32 -3.62 15.41 -25.05
N MET A 33 -4.62 15.27 -25.92
CA MET A 33 -4.52 14.69 -27.27
C MET A 33 -3.82 13.32 -27.27
N SER A 34 -3.82 12.63 -26.13
CA SER A 34 -3.17 11.36 -25.91
C SER A 34 -3.96 10.51 -24.92
N PHE A 35 -3.75 9.20 -24.99
CA PHE A 35 -4.36 8.22 -24.10
C PHE A 35 -3.26 7.36 -23.47
N THR A 36 -2.63 7.87 -22.42
CA THR A 36 -1.66 7.12 -21.62
C THR A 36 -2.16 6.94 -20.20
N ARG A 37 -1.95 5.76 -19.62
CA ARG A 37 -2.29 5.51 -18.21
C ARG A 37 -1.33 6.32 -17.35
N ARG A 38 -1.86 7.23 -16.53
CA ARG A 38 -1.05 7.94 -15.54
C ARG A 38 -0.54 6.95 -14.48
N PRO A 39 0.76 6.95 -14.15
CA PRO A 39 1.29 6.21 -13.01
C PRO A 39 0.52 6.58 -11.74
N GLY A 40 0.23 5.60 -10.88
CA GLY A 40 -0.44 5.86 -9.61
C GLY A 40 0.37 6.84 -8.77
N SER A 41 -0.22 7.96 -8.38
CA SER A 41 0.41 9.03 -7.60
C SER A 41 0.56 8.72 -6.11
N GLY A 42 0.75 7.44 -5.76
CA GLY A 42 0.86 6.99 -4.37
C GLY A 42 2.20 7.39 -3.75
N ARG A 43 2.19 7.82 -2.49
CA ARG A 43 3.40 8.14 -1.73
C ARG A 43 4.20 6.84 -1.50
N PRO A 44 5.47 6.73 -1.92
CA PRO A 44 6.34 5.69 -1.40
C PRO A 44 6.40 5.84 0.11
N ARG A 45 6.23 4.74 0.87
CA ARG A 45 6.25 4.75 2.33
C ARG A 45 7.49 5.51 2.83
N GLN A 46 7.30 6.64 3.50
CA GLN A 46 8.37 7.57 3.90
C GLN A 46 8.67 7.42 5.40
N THR A 47 9.93 7.13 5.73
CA THR A 47 10.45 7.09 7.11
C THR A 47 11.00 8.46 7.54
N SER A 48 11.23 8.63 8.85
CA SER A 48 11.47 9.93 9.51
C SER A 48 12.77 10.66 9.12
N CYS A 49 13.74 10.03 8.45
CA CYS A 49 15.00 10.68 8.05
C CYS A 49 15.64 10.10 6.75
N PRO A 50 15.06 10.31 5.56
CA PRO A 50 15.54 9.69 4.31
C PRO A 50 16.99 10.01 3.92
N LYS A 51 17.49 11.19 4.31
CA LYS A 51 18.85 11.66 3.96
C LYS A 51 19.94 10.98 4.80
N LYS A 52 19.70 10.75 6.09
CA LYS A 52 20.67 10.09 6.98
C LYS A 52 20.81 8.60 6.63
N THR A 53 19.69 7.95 6.30
CA THR A 53 19.69 6.59 5.76
C THR A 53 20.45 6.51 4.44
N ALA A 54 20.26 7.45 3.52
CA ALA A 54 20.95 7.41 2.22
C ALA A 54 22.48 7.50 2.35
N THR A 55 23.01 8.38 3.21
CA THR A 55 24.46 8.50 3.42
C THR A 55 25.03 7.25 4.09
N SER A 56 24.35 6.72 5.11
CA SER A 56 24.78 5.49 5.79
C SER A 56 24.74 4.27 4.87
N CYS A 57 23.69 4.11 4.05
CA CYS A 57 23.60 3.03 3.09
C CYS A 57 24.68 3.14 2.00
N ARG A 58 24.97 4.36 1.50
CA ARG A 58 26.04 4.57 0.52
C ARG A 58 27.42 4.26 1.11
N ALA A 59 27.68 4.66 2.35
CA ALA A 59 28.94 4.37 3.03
C ALA A 59 29.20 2.88 3.27
N ARG A 60 28.13 2.07 3.30
CA ARG A 60 28.19 0.61 3.45
C ARG A 60 27.79 -0.16 2.19
N GLY A 61 27.74 0.52 1.04
CA GLY A 61 27.28 -0.06 -0.22
C GLY A 61 28.22 -1.13 -0.78
N ASP A 62 29.52 -0.97 -0.53
CA ASP A 62 30.57 -1.83 -1.07
C ASP A 62 31.13 -2.82 -0.02
N TRP A 63 30.46 -2.97 1.11
CA TRP A 63 30.93 -3.85 2.19
C TRP A 63 30.87 -5.33 1.78
N THR A 64 31.95 -6.04 2.09
CA THR A 64 32.14 -7.47 1.88
C THR A 64 31.47 -8.31 2.96
N ALA A 65 31.19 -9.59 2.67
CA ALA A 65 30.52 -10.48 3.62
C ALA A 65 31.29 -10.64 4.96
N THR A 66 32.62 -10.58 4.93
CA THR A 66 33.46 -10.60 6.13
C THR A 66 33.26 -9.36 7.00
N GLU A 67 33.11 -8.17 6.38
CA GLU A 67 32.84 -6.92 7.12
C GLU A 67 31.44 -6.92 7.74
N TRP A 68 30.46 -7.59 7.12
CA TRP A 68 29.14 -7.78 7.72
C TRP A 68 29.15 -8.75 8.91
N ASN A 69 29.96 -9.82 8.84
CA ASN A 69 30.06 -10.83 9.90
C ASN A 69 30.73 -10.31 11.19
N GLU A 70 31.41 -9.17 11.13
CA GLU A 70 31.99 -8.52 12.32
C GLU A 70 30.97 -7.65 13.08
N ILE A 71 29.78 -7.42 12.50
CA ILE A 71 28.75 -6.56 13.11
C ILE A 71 27.84 -7.39 14.00
N LEU A 72 27.75 -7.01 15.28
CA LEU A 72 26.67 -7.43 16.16
C LEU A 72 25.50 -6.45 16.06
N PHE A 73 24.37 -6.91 15.54
CA PHE A 73 23.13 -6.15 15.54
C PHE A 73 22.43 -6.31 16.88
N SER A 74 21.88 -5.21 17.41
CA SER A 74 21.04 -5.23 18.62
C SER A 74 19.74 -4.47 18.36
N ASP A 75 18.63 -4.97 18.86
CA ASP A 75 17.36 -4.25 18.83
C ASP A 75 16.52 -4.56 20.07
N GLU A 76 15.55 -3.69 20.32
CA GLU A 76 14.56 -3.87 21.37
C GLU A 76 13.17 -3.97 20.73
N SER A 77 12.53 -5.12 20.92
CA SER A 77 11.22 -5.39 20.33
C SER A 77 10.19 -5.73 21.39
N ARG A 78 8.96 -5.25 21.18
CA ARG A 78 7.81 -5.55 22.03
C ARG A 78 7.03 -6.73 21.46
N PHE A 79 6.89 -7.79 22.25
CA PHE A 79 6.03 -8.92 21.95
C PHE A 79 4.74 -8.79 22.75
N ASN A 80 3.62 -8.59 22.07
CA ASN A 80 2.31 -8.52 22.73
C ASN A 80 1.83 -9.94 23.08
N LEU A 81 1.42 -10.15 24.33
CA LEU A 81 0.90 -11.44 24.82
C LEU A 81 -0.53 -11.71 24.35
N ARG A 82 -1.23 -10.66 23.90
CA ARG A 82 -2.53 -10.71 23.27
C ARG A 82 -2.48 -9.99 21.94
N SER A 83 -3.24 -10.49 20.96
CA SER A 83 -3.40 -9.81 19.68
C SER A 83 -4.03 -8.44 19.92
N ASP A 84 -3.36 -7.38 19.46
CA ASP A 84 -3.88 -6.02 19.47
C ASP A 84 -4.93 -5.80 18.37
N ASP A 85 -5.01 -6.73 17.41
CA ASP A 85 -5.88 -6.58 16.26
C ASP A 85 -7.36 -6.69 16.63
N ASN A 86 -7.72 -7.30 17.78
CA ASN A 86 -9.09 -7.52 18.29
C ASN A 86 -10.10 -7.89 17.19
N ARG A 87 -9.60 -8.50 16.11
CA ARG A 87 -10.35 -8.77 14.90
C ARG A 87 -10.71 -10.23 14.93
N VAL A 88 -12.01 -10.49 14.93
CA VAL A 88 -12.49 -11.84 14.66
C VAL A 88 -12.17 -12.16 13.21
N ARG A 89 -11.24 -13.12 13.00
CA ARG A 89 -10.97 -13.66 11.67
C ARG A 89 -12.18 -14.50 11.26
N VAL A 90 -12.78 -14.16 10.12
CA VAL A 90 -13.96 -14.87 9.57
C VAL A 90 -13.61 -15.32 8.16
N TRP A 91 -13.92 -16.57 7.83
CA TRP A 91 -13.85 -17.06 6.45
C TRP A 91 -14.99 -16.44 5.64
N ARG A 92 -14.67 -15.83 4.50
CA ARG A 92 -15.64 -15.12 3.64
C ARG A 92 -15.40 -15.43 2.17
N LEU A 93 -16.46 -15.40 1.38
CA LEU A 93 -16.36 -15.49 -0.07
C LEU A 93 -15.89 -14.16 -0.66
N ARG A 94 -15.22 -14.22 -1.81
CA ARG A 94 -14.67 -13.04 -2.49
C ARG A 94 -15.81 -12.11 -2.91
N GLY A 95 -15.84 -10.90 -2.37
CA GLY A 95 -16.85 -9.87 -2.69
C GLY A 95 -17.90 -9.63 -1.60
N GLU A 96 -17.89 -10.41 -0.52
CA GLU A 96 -18.75 -10.15 0.63
C GLU A 96 -18.31 -8.90 1.39
N SER A 97 -19.24 -7.99 1.65
CA SER A 97 -18.98 -6.76 2.38
C SER A 97 -18.66 -7.03 3.85
N LEU A 98 -17.85 -6.15 4.46
CA LEU A 98 -17.53 -6.21 5.88
C LEU A 98 -18.84 -6.13 6.70
N ASN A 99 -19.07 -7.13 7.56
CA ASN A 99 -20.21 -7.11 8.47
C ASN A 99 -19.76 -6.42 9.76
N LEU A 100 -20.36 -5.25 10.02
CA LEU A 100 -20.03 -4.37 11.14
C LEU A 100 -20.35 -4.97 12.52
N VAL A 101 -21.20 -6.01 12.59
CA VAL A 101 -21.47 -6.74 13.84
C VAL A 101 -20.23 -7.48 14.34
N PHE A 102 -19.33 -7.90 13.44
CA PHE A 102 -18.04 -8.50 13.80
C PHE A 102 -16.90 -7.48 13.90
N ALA A 103 -17.19 -6.20 13.65
CA ALA A 103 -16.22 -5.11 13.80
C ALA A 103 -16.38 -4.50 15.20
N LEU A 104 -15.78 -5.12 16.22
CA LEU A 104 -15.79 -4.58 17.58
C LEU A 104 -15.10 -3.21 17.63
N GLN A 105 -15.76 -2.23 18.25
CA GLN A 105 -15.21 -0.90 18.49
C GLN A 105 -14.12 -0.96 19.59
N ARG A 106 -13.08 -0.14 19.41
CA ARG A 106 -11.83 -0.17 20.17
C ARG A 106 -11.98 0.39 21.59
N HIS A 107 -11.36 -0.27 22.57
CA HIS A 107 -10.79 0.40 23.74
C HIS A 107 -9.26 0.44 23.58
N THR A 108 -8.68 1.65 23.59
CA THR A 108 -7.23 1.87 23.49
C THR A 108 -6.58 1.61 24.86
N ALA A 109 -6.73 0.39 25.38
CA ALA A 109 -6.04 -0.02 26.60
C ALA A 109 -4.59 -0.44 26.27
N PRO A 110 -3.64 -0.26 27.19
CA PRO A 110 -2.29 -0.80 27.03
C PRO A 110 -2.36 -2.32 26.85
N THR A 111 -1.91 -2.81 25.69
CA THR A 111 -1.83 -4.25 25.42
C THR A 111 -0.73 -4.86 26.28
N GLU A 112 -1.06 -5.86 27.09
CA GLU A 112 -0.07 -6.64 27.83
C GLU A 112 0.98 -7.20 26.87
N GLY A 113 2.25 -6.94 27.16
CA GLY A 113 3.35 -7.32 26.29
C GLY A 113 4.68 -7.29 27.04
N VAL A 114 5.63 -8.04 26.51
CA VAL A 114 6.99 -8.17 27.05
C VAL A 114 7.93 -7.40 26.13
N MET A 115 8.79 -6.57 26.71
CA MET A 115 9.92 -5.97 26.00
C MET A 115 11.07 -6.95 26.03
N VAL A 116 11.63 -7.25 24.86
CA VAL A 116 12.77 -8.16 24.73
C VAL A 116 13.89 -7.39 24.04
N TRP A 117 15.06 -7.41 24.67
CA TRP A 117 16.29 -6.97 24.05
C TRP A 117 17.05 -8.18 23.55
N GLY A 118 17.62 -8.09 22.34
CA GLY A 118 18.37 -9.18 21.76
C GLY A 118 19.46 -8.70 20.82
N THR A 119 20.45 -9.57 20.63
CA THR A 119 21.55 -9.36 19.69
C THR A 119 21.65 -10.52 18.72
N ILE A 120 22.08 -10.24 17.49
CA ILE A 120 22.35 -11.22 16.45
C ILE A 120 23.62 -10.83 15.69
N ALA A 121 24.48 -11.80 15.42
CA ALA A 121 25.66 -11.66 14.58
C ALA A 121 25.45 -12.43 13.27
#